data_AF-A0AAD5BTF2-F1
#
_entry.id   AF-A0AAD5BTF2-F1
#
_cell.length_a   1.000
_cell.length_b   1.000
_cell.length_c   1.000
_cell.angle_alpha   90.00
_cell.angle_beta   90.00
_cell.angle_gamma   90.00
#
_symmetry.space_group_name_H-M   'P 1'
#
loop_
_entity.id
_entity.type
_entity.pdbx_description
1 polymer ?
#
loop_
_entity_poly.entity_id
_entity_poly.type
_entity_poly.pdbx_seq_one_letter_code
_entity_poly.pdbx_strand_id
1 'polypeptide(L)'
;ILTGHQENAEFALAMSQSEAFVLSGGKDKSVVLWSIQDHISTLATDYGAGSNGGKSPKSGGNDDKPTESPKLQARGIYHGHQDTVEDVQFCPSSAQEFCSVGDDSCLILWDARTGTSPVVKVEKAHNADLHCVDWNPIDENLILTGSADNTVRLFDRRNLTSNGVGSPVHIFNNHSAAVLCVQWSPDKSSIFGSSAEDGVLNIWDHNKIGERSGPASKFAPGLLFRHSGHR
;
A
#
# COMPACT_ATOMS: atom_id res chain seq x y z
N ILE A 1 17.96 -2.71 10.04
CA ILE A 1 17.64 -3.44 8.79
C ILE A 1 16.38 -4.26 9.05
N LEU A 2 15.32 -4.04 8.28
CA LEU A 2 14.12 -4.87 8.34
C LEU A 2 14.38 -6.19 7.58
N THR A 3 14.07 -7.33 8.19
CA THR A 3 14.27 -8.65 7.58
C THR A 3 12.94 -9.38 7.41
N GLY A 4 12.80 -10.20 6.36
CA GLY A 4 11.61 -11.00 6.12
C GLY A 4 11.47 -11.38 4.65
N HIS A 5 11.66 -10.39 3.77
CA HIS A 5 11.68 -10.63 2.33
C HIS A 5 12.85 -11.52 1.91
N GLN A 6 12.58 -12.40 0.94
CA GLN A 6 13.56 -13.31 0.31
C GLN A 6 14.14 -12.73 -1.00
N GLU A 7 13.47 -11.74 -1.58
CA GLU A 7 13.90 -11.00 -2.77
C GLU A 7 13.74 -9.48 -2.55
N ASN A 8 14.04 -8.69 -3.59
CA ASN A 8 13.95 -7.23 -3.50
C ASN A 8 12.52 -6.76 -3.18
N ALA A 9 12.43 -5.88 -2.19
CA ALA A 9 11.24 -5.10 -1.85
C ALA A 9 11.46 -3.67 -2.36
N GLU A 10 11.05 -3.42 -3.61
CA GLU A 10 11.36 -2.17 -4.32
C GLU A 10 10.18 -1.20 -4.42
N PHE A 11 8.95 -1.72 -4.49
CA PHE A 11 7.81 -0.95 -5.00
C PHE A 11 6.82 -0.51 -3.91
N ALA A 12 6.67 -1.31 -2.86
CA ALA A 12 5.60 -1.15 -1.88
C ALA A 12 6.13 -0.76 -0.50
N LEU A 13 5.65 0.36 0.06
CA LEU A 13 5.93 0.80 1.43
C LEU A 13 4.75 1.58 2.01
N ALA A 14 4.22 1.13 3.15
CA ALA A 14 3.21 1.87 3.90
C ALA A 14 3.54 1.94 5.39
N MET A 15 3.13 3.04 6.02
CA MET A 15 3.18 3.21 7.48
C MET A 15 1.76 3.34 8.03
N SER A 16 1.51 2.69 9.16
CA SER A 16 0.23 2.85 9.86
C SER A 16 0.12 4.24 10.46
N GLN A 17 -1.08 4.81 10.43
CA GLN A 17 -1.37 6.11 11.04
C GLN A 17 -1.57 6.03 12.56
N SER A 18 -1.93 4.86 13.09
CA SER A 18 -2.29 4.67 14.50
C SER A 18 -1.20 3.97 15.32
N GLU A 19 -0.36 3.17 14.68
CA GLU A 19 0.72 2.41 15.35
C GLU A 19 2.02 2.54 14.56
N ALA A 20 3.15 2.29 15.22
CA ALA A 20 4.48 2.35 14.59
C ALA A 20 4.75 1.10 13.74
N PHE A 21 3.80 0.73 12.87
CA PHE A 21 3.87 -0.42 11.98
C PHE A 21 4.24 -0.01 10.57
N VAL A 22 4.97 -0.89 9.90
CA VAL A 22 5.43 -0.72 8.52
C VAL A 22 5.06 -1.97 7.73
N LEU A 23 4.55 -1.77 6.52
CA LEU A 23 4.34 -2.80 5.51
C LEU A 23 5.29 -2.60 4.34
N SER A 24 5.71 -3.70 3.73
CA SER A 24 6.23 -3.70 2.37
C SER A 24 5.75 -4.91 1.59
N GLY A 25 5.70 -4.75 0.28
CA GLY A 25 5.55 -5.82 -0.70
C GLY A 25 6.87 -6.10 -1.40
N GLY A 26 7.03 -7.29 -1.97
CA GLY A 26 8.26 -7.68 -2.66
C GLY A 26 8.05 -8.62 -3.84
N LYS A 27 9.14 -8.81 -4.61
CA LYS A 27 9.23 -9.77 -5.72
C LYS A 27 9.08 -11.23 -5.28
N ASP A 28 9.30 -11.49 -3.99
CA ASP A 28 9.02 -12.77 -3.36
C ASP A 28 7.52 -13.04 -3.13
N LYS A 29 6.64 -12.18 -3.65
CA LYS A 29 5.18 -12.36 -3.68
C LYS A 29 4.54 -12.24 -2.29
N SER A 30 5.28 -11.72 -1.33
CA SER A 30 4.83 -11.59 0.05
C SER A 30 4.56 -10.13 0.41
N VAL A 31 3.65 -9.94 1.38
CA VAL A 31 3.57 -8.71 2.15
C VAL A 31 4.22 -8.98 3.50
N VAL A 32 5.04 -8.08 4.00
CA VAL A 32 5.72 -8.23 5.28
C VAL A 32 5.38 -7.07 6.20
N LEU A 33 5.06 -7.38 7.46
CA LEU A 33 4.71 -6.42 8.51
C LEU A 33 5.80 -6.38 9.58
N TRP A 34 6.20 -5.19 9.98
CA TRP A 34 7.11 -4.95 11.11
C TRP A 34 6.51 -3.97 12.12
N SER A 35 6.97 -4.06 13.36
CA SER A 35 6.71 -3.09 14.43
C SER A 35 8.01 -2.37 14.78
N ILE A 36 8.07 -1.06 14.55
CA ILE A 36 9.25 -0.25 14.90
C ILE A 36 9.47 -0.22 16.42
N GLN A 37 8.41 -0.38 17.22
CA GLN A 37 8.51 -0.46 18.67
C GLN A 37 9.32 -1.70 19.13
N ASP A 38 9.30 -2.78 18.36
CA ASP A 38 10.04 -4.00 18.67
C ASP A 38 11.56 -3.73 18.55
N HIS A 39 11.97 -2.85 17.63
CA HIS A 39 13.36 -2.41 17.50
C HIS A 39 13.82 -1.59 18.71
N ILE A 40 13.01 -0.61 19.12
CA ILE A 40 13.30 0.24 20.30
C ILE A 40 13.45 -0.63 21.56
N SER A 41 12.58 -1.62 21.72
CA SER A 41 12.60 -2.54 22.86
C SER A 41 13.84 -3.44 22.86
N THR A 42 14.26 -3.93 21.68
CA THR A 42 15.47 -4.76 21.53
C THR A 42 16.74 -3.97 21.88
N LEU A 43 16.82 -2.70 21.44
CA LEU A 43 17.94 -1.84 21.83
C LEU A 43 17.98 -1.59 23.34
N ALA A 44 16.82 -1.38 23.99
CA ALA A 44 16.77 -1.15 25.44
C ALA A 44 17.26 -2.36 26.25
N THR A 45 17.02 -3.59 25.79
CA THR A 45 17.54 -4.80 26.46
C THR A 45 19.05 -4.95 26.32
N ASP A 46 19.63 -4.58 25.16
CA ASP A 46 21.06 -4.69 24.90
C ASP A 46 21.88 -3.67 25.72
N TYR A 47 21.32 -2.50 26.03
CA TYR A 47 21.96 -1.51 26.90
C TYR A 47 21.64 -1.67 28.40
N GLY A 48 20.59 -2.42 28.76
CA GLY A 48 20.14 -2.58 30.15
C GLY A 48 20.78 -3.73 30.94
N ALA A 49 21.43 -4.69 30.28
CA ALA A 49 22.00 -5.88 30.92
C ALA A 49 23.41 -5.66 31.57
N GLY A 50 23.90 -4.43 31.62
CA GLY A 50 25.26 -4.08 32.07
C GLY A 50 25.34 -3.18 33.30
N SER A 51 24.42 -3.29 34.26
CA SER A 51 24.46 -2.53 35.52
C SER A 51 24.58 -3.43 36.74
N ASN A 52 25.78 -3.99 36.96
CA ASN A 52 26.30 -4.20 38.32
C ASN A 52 27.81 -4.47 38.30
N GLY A 53 28.58 -3.54 38.90
CA GLY A 53 29.98 -3.74 39.25
C GLY A 53 30.92 -2.68 38.64
N GLY A 54 31.11 -1.58 39.37
CA GLY A 54 31.95 -0.47 38.93
C GLY A 54 33.43 -0.82 38.74
N LYS A 55 34.03 -0.19 37.72
CA LYS A 55 35.38 0.40 37.69
C LYS A 55 35.67 0.92 36.28
N SER A 56 35.82 2.24 36.14
CA SER A 56 36.69 2.82 35.11
C SER A 56 38.16 2.67 35.58
N PRO A 57 39.22 2.85 34.74
CA PRO A 57 39.28 3.21 33.31
C PRO A 57 40.29 2.37 32.48
N LYS A 58 40.34 2.54 31.15
CA LYS A 58 41.58 2.81 30.37
C LYS A 58 41.32 2.90 28.85
N SER A 59 41.92 3.94 28.25
CA SER A 59 42.12 4.10 26.82
C SER A 59 43.05 3.02 26.28
N GLY A 60 42.63 2.34 25.21
CA GLY A 60 43.46 1.44 24.42
C GLY A 60 42.71 1.19 23.13
N GLY A 61 43.34 1.54 22.01
CA GLY A 61 42.72 1.54 20.68
C GLY A 61 42.18 0.19 20.28
N ASN A 62 41.33 0.17 19.25
CA ASN A 62 41.05 -1.00 18.44
C ASN A 62 40.20 -0.62 17.22
N ASP A 63 40.65 -1.11 16.08
CA ASP A 63 39.87 -1.64 14.94
C ASP A 63 38.44 -1.11 14.80
N ASP A 64 38.24 -0.28 13.78
CA ASP A 64 36.95 -0.01 13.16
C ASP A 64 36.38 -1.31 12.55
N LYS A 65 35.91 -2.23 13.38
CA LYS A 65 34.97 -3.26 12.92
C LYS A 65 33.65 -2.55 12.64
N PRO A 66 33.07 -2.68 11.43
CA PRO A 66 31.74 -2.14 11.17
C PRO A 66 30.78 -2.76 12.17
N THR A 67 30.17 -1.93 13.00
CA THR A 67 29.05 -2.35 13.84
C THR A 67 27.91 -2.74 12.90
N GLU A 68 27.59 -4.03 12.82
CA GLU A 68 26.46 -4.49 12.02
C GLU A 68 25.20 -3.74 12.45
N SER A 69 24.46 -3.19 11.48
CA SER A 69 23.22 -2.48 11.77
C SER A 69 22.20 -3.46 12.38
N PRO A 70 21.51 -3.09 13.48
CA PRO A 70 20.60 -3.99 14.16
C PRO A 70 19.47 -4.46 13.23
N LYS A 71 19.18 -5.77 13.26
CA LYS A 71 18.20 -6.44 12.40
C LYS A 71 16.87 -6.59 13.14
N LEU A 72 15.77 -6.25 12.48
CA LEU A 72 14.41 -6.38 13.01
C LEU A 72 13.65 -7.47 12.26
N GLN A 73 13.16 -8.47 12.99
CA GLN A 73 12.40 -9.58 12.43
C GLN A 73 10.99 -9.15 12.05
N ALA A 74 10.46 -9.78 11.00
CA ALA A 74 9.06 -9.63 10.59
C ALA A 74 8.12 -10.07 11.72
N ARG A 75 7.07 -9.28 11.93
CA ARG A 75 5.95 -9.60 12.82
C ARG A 75 4.93 -10.50 12.12
N GLY A 76 4.80 -10.36 10.80
CA GLY A 76 4.01 -11.24 9.95
C GLY A 76 4.53 -11.25 8.52
N ILE A 77 4.46 -12.41 7.86
CA ILE A 77 4.76 -12.61 6.45
C ILE A 77 3.52 -13.22 5.81
N TYR A 78 2.86 -12.45 4.96
CA TYR A 78 1.55 -12.75 4.39
C TYR A 78 1.71 -13.28 2.98
N HIS A 79 1.01 -14.38 2.70
CA HIS A 79 1.14 -15.13 1.45
C HIS A 79 -0.21 -15.25 0.77
N GLY A 80 -0.29 -14.88 -0.51
CA GLY A 80 -1.53 -14.95 -1.28
C GLY A 80 -1.40 -14.42 -2.70
N HIS A 81 -0.48 -13.49 -2.95
CA HIS A 81 -0.11 -13.10 -4.30
C HIS A 81 0.64 -14.23 -5.01
N GLN A 82 0.51 -14.29 -6.33
CA GLN A 82 1.18 -15.27 -7.20
C GLN A 82 2.34 -14.65 -8.01
N ASP A 83 2.50 -13.34 -7.89
CA ASP A 83 3.56 -12.56 -8.53
C ASP A 83 3.94 -11.35 -7.66
N THR A 84 4.82 -10.46 -8.14
CA THR A 84 5.32 -9.29 -7.40
C THR A 84 4.20 -8.49 -6.75
N VAL A 85 4.40 -8.10 -5.49
CA VAL A 85 3.53 -7.15 -4.80
C VAL A 85 4.04 -5.74 -5.05
N GLU A 86 3.27 -4.96 -5.81
CA GLU A 86 3.64 -3.63 -6.29
C GLU A 86 3.29 -2.53 -5.29
N ASP A 87 2.18 -2.68 -4.56
CA ASP A 87 1.77 -1.66 -3.58
C ASP A 87 0.98 -2.24 -2.41
N VAL A 88 1.04 -1.56 -1.27
CA VAL A 88 0.40 -1.94 0.00
C VAL A 88 -0.16 -0.71 0.69
N GLN A 89 -1.30 -0.84 1.37
CA GLN A 89 -1.90 0.28 2.10
C GLN A 89 -2.61 -0.20 3.37
N PHE A 90 -2.37 0.49 4.50
CA PHE A 90 -3.11 0.22 5.74
C PHE A 90 -4.55 0.70 5.64
N CYS A 91 -5.44 -0.01 6.33
CA CYS A 91 -6.76 0.51 6.63
C CYS A 91 -6.62 1.74 7.56
N PRO A 92 -7.26 2.88 7.24
CA PRO A 92 -7.10 4.12 8.01
C PRO A 92 -7.51 4.01 9.48
N SER A 93 -8.47 3.14 9.80
CA SER A 93 -9.01 2.96 11.15
C SER A 93 -8.36 1.82 11.95
N SER A 94 -7.48 1.04 11.34
CA SER A 94 -6.94 -0.20 11.94
C SER A 94 -5.54 -0.53 11.45
N ALA A 95 -4.57 -0.55 12.38
CA ALA A 95 -3.21 -1.01 12.09
C ALA A 95 -3.10 -2.52 11.81
N GLN A 96 -4.17 -3.29 12.00
CA GLN A 96 -4.19 -4.73 11.79
C GLN A 96 -4.82 -5.11 10.44
N GLU A 97 -5.53 -4.20 9.79
CA GLU A 97 -6.13 -4.40 8.47
C GLU A 97 -5.35 -3.62 7.43
N PHE A 98 -5.14 -4.23 6.28
CA PHE A 98 -4.42 -3.63 5.16
C PHE A 98 -4.78 -4.32 3.85
N CYS A 99 -4.40 -3.71 2.74
CA CYS A 99 -4.58 -4.26 1.42
C CYS A 99 -3.26 -4.26 0.65
N SER A 100 -3.22 -5.06 -0.42
CA SER A 100 -2.10 -5.11 -1.35
C SER A 100 -2.58 -5.41 -2.76
N VAL A 101 -1.74 -5.03 -3.72
CA VAL A 101 -1.94 -5.26 -5.16
C VAL A 101 -0.63 -5.68 -5.82
N GLY A 102 -0.72 -6.31 -7.00
CA GLY A 102 0.48 -6.78 -7.69
C GLY A 102 0.27 -7.24 -9.14
N ASP A 103 1.34 -7.79 -9.70
CA ASP A 103 1.43 -8.25 -11.10
C ASP A 103 0.50 -9.45 -11.38
N ASP A 104 0.04 -10.16 -10.34
CA ASP A 104 -0.97 -11.20 -10.47
C ASP A 104 -2.40 -10.68 -10.71
N SER A 105 -2.53 -9.37 -10.98
CA SER A 105 -3.78 -8.67 -11.24
C SER A 105 -4.82 -8.77 -10.11
N CYS A 106 -4.37 -9.04 -8.87
CA CYS A 106 -5.24 -9.22 -7.71
C CYS A 106 -5.23 -8.01 -6.78
N LEU A 107 -6.38 -7.73 -6.16
CA LEU A 107 -6.50 -6.92 -4.95
C LEU A 107 -6.76 -7.85 -3.77
N ILE A 108 -5.93 -7.79 -2.74
CA ILE A 108 -6.05 -8.64 -1.55
C ILE A 108 -6.27 -7.79 -0.30
N LEU A 109 -7.24 -8.18 0.53
CA LEU A 109 -7.44 -7.64 1.88
C LEU A 109 -6.94 -8.64 2.93
N TRP A 110 -6.26 -8.11 3.92
CA TRP A 110 -5.61 -8.86 4.99
C TRP A 110 -6.09 -8.38 6.35
N ASP A 111 -6.07 -9.29 7.33
CA ASP A 111 -6.25 -8.98 8.74
C ASP A 111 -5.24 -9.78 9.55
N ALA A 112 -4.26 -9.08 10.10
CA ALA A 112 -3.17 -9.63 10.92
C ALA A 112 -3.68 -10.43 12.14
N ARG A 113 -4.91 -10.18 12.60
CA ARG A 113 -5.54 -10.91 13.72
C ARG A 113 -6.02 -12.30 13.31
N THR A 114 -6.26 -12.51 12.02
CA THR A 114 -6.83 -13.77 11.48
C THR A 114 -5.77 -14.73 10.96
N GLY A 115 -4.51 -14.30 10.88
CA GLY A 115 -3.38 -15.08 10.41
C GLY A 115 -2.68 -14.41 9.23
N THR A 116 -1.97 -15.20 8.42
CA THR A 116 -1.13 -14.72 7.31
C THR A 116 -1.70 -15.05 5.93
N SER A 117 -2.95 -15.50 5.85
CA SER A 117 -3.66 -15.79 4.61
C SER A 117 -4.66 -14.67 4.26
N PRO A 118 -5.06 -14.54 2.98
CA PRO A 118 -6.04 -13.54 2.56
C PRO A 118 -7.37 -13.68 3.31
N VAL A 119 -7.94 -12.55 3.74
CA VAL A 119 -9.34 -12.50 4.21
C VAL A 119 -10.28 -12.40 3.02
N VAL A 120 -9.91 -11.56 2.05
CA VAL A 120 -10.59 -11.41 0.77
C VAL A 120 -9.53 -11.33 -0.31
N LYS A 121 -9.73 -12.06 -1.41
CA LYS A 121 -8.93 -11.95 -2.63
C LYS A 121 -9.87 -11.66 -3.78
N VAL A 122 -9.67 -10.54 -4.47
CA VAL A 122 -10.36 -10.20 -5.72
C VAL A 122 -9.45 -10.62 -6.86
N GLU A 123 -9.78 -11.75 -7.48
CA GLU A 123 -9.03 -12.23 -8.64
C GLU A 123 -9.44 -11.44 -9.88
N LYS A 124 -8.47 -11.12 -10.75
CA LYS A 124 -8.71 -10.31 -11.95
C LYS A 124 -9.39 -8.97 -11.61
N ALA A 125 -8.89 -8.32 -10.55
CA ALA A 125 -9.33 -6.99 -10.17
C ALA A 125 -9.16 -6.01 -11.33
N HIS A 126 -8.11 -6.21 -12.16
CA HIS A 126 -7.89 -5.57 -13.46
C HIS A 126 -7.61 -6.60 -14.57
N ASN A 127 -7.49 -6.11 -15.81
CA ASN A 127 -7.13 -6.93 -16.99
C ASN A 127 -5.61 -7.03 -17.24
N ALA A 128 -4.81 -6.39 -16.39
CA ALA A 128 -3.36 -6.41 -16.37
C ALA A 128 -2.87 -6.06 -14.95
N ASP A 129 -1.55 -6.04 -14.78
CA ASP A 129 -0.82 -5.77 -13.54
C ASP A 129 -1.38 -4.54 -12.80
N LEU A 130 -1.50 -4.62 -11.47
CA LEU A 130 -1.86 -3.48 -10.65
C LEU A 130 -0.59 -2.86 -10.08
N HIS A 131 -0.41 -1.56 -10.28
CA HIS A 131 0.78 -0.83 -9.83
C HIS A 131 0.56 -0.03 -8.55
N CYS A 132 -0.68 0.30 -8.21
CA CYS A 132 -0.95 1.16 -7.07
C CYS A 132 -2.32 0.89 -6.45
N VAL A 133 -2.41 1.12 -5.14
CA VAL A 133 -3.63 1.02 -4.35
C VAL A 133 -3.71 2.17 -3.35
N ASP A 134 -4.91 2.69 -3.11
CA ASP A 134 -5.11 3.61 -2.00
C ASP A 134 -6.46 3.40 -1.32
N TRP A 135 -6.45 3.48 0.01
CA TRP A 135 -7.60 3.23 0.87
C TRP A 135 -8.11 4.57 1.39
N ASN A 136 -9.37 4.87 1.09
CA ASN A 136 -9.96 6.17 1.37
C ASN A 136 -9.90 6.49 2.88
N PRO A 137 -9.22 7.59 3.28
CA PRO A 137 -8.98 7.93 4.67
C PRO A 137 -10.22 8.42 5.42
N ILE A 138 -11.32 8.71 4.72
CA ILE A 138 -12.56 9.26 5.29
C ILE A 138 -13.72 8.26 5.17
N ASP A 139 -13.91 7.64 4.01
CA ASP A 139 -14.87 6.53 3.82
C ASP A 139 -14.11 5.22 3.63
N GLU A 140 -13.80 4.55 4.75
CA GLU A 140 -13.04 3.30 4.79
C GLU A 140 -13.64 2.13 4.00
N ASN A 141 -14.82 2.29 3.40
CA ASN A 141 -15.38 1.26 2.52
C ASN A 141 -14.76 1.31 1.11
N LEU A 142 -14.13 2.43 0.74
CA LEU A 142 -13.71 2.69 -0.63
C LEU A 142 -12.21 2.48 -0.82
N ILE A 143 -11.87 1.75 -1.88
CA ILE A 143 -10.48 1.45 -2.27
C ILE A 143 -10.31 1.77 -3.75
N LEU A 144 -9.24 2.47 -4.10
CA LEU A 144 -8.83 2.73 -5.48
C LEU A 144 -7.68 1.82 -5.87
N THR A 145 -7.66 1.41 -7.12
CA THR A 145 -6.53 0.70 -7.73
C THR A 145 -6.23 1.27 -9.11
N GLY A 146 -4.94 1.33 -9.47
CA GLY A 146 -4.47 1.69 -10.80
C GLY A 146 -3.65 0.56 -11.44
N SER A 147 -3.73 0.44 -12.76
CA SER A 147 -3.20 -0.72 -13.49
C SER A 147 -2.55 -0.37 -14.83
N ALA A 148 -1.70 -1.29 -15.30
CA ALA A 148 -1.21 -1.39 -16.67
C ALA A 148 -2.33 -1.50 -17.73
N ASP A 149 -3.57 -1.81 -17.33
CA ASP A 149 -4.73 -1.79 -18.24
C ASP A 149 -5.26 -0.38 -18.57
N ASN A 150 -4.54 0.65 -18.12
CA ASN A 150 -4.82 2.08 -18.28
C ASN A 150 -6.03 2.58 -17.50
N THR A 151 -6.60 1.76 -16.60
CA THR A 151 -7.80 2.12 -15.84
C THR A 151 -7.50 2.38 -14.37
N VAL A 152 -8.31 3.25 -13.78
CA VAL A 152 -8.48 3.30 -12.33
C VAL A 152 -9.79 2.60 -12.00
N ARG A 153 -9.81 1.74 -10.99
CA ARG A 153 -11.02 1.08 -10.50
C ARG A 153 -11.31 1.46 -9.07
N LEU A 154 -12.58 1.73 -8.79
CA LEU A 154 -13.10 1.96 -7.45
C LEU A 154 -13.79 0.68 -6.97
N PHE A 155 -13.41 0.21 -5.80
CA PHE A 155 -14.03 -0.92 -5.12
C PHE A 155 -14.70 -0.45 -3.84
N ASP A 156 -15.81 -1.10 -3.50
CA ASP A 156 -16.45 -1.00 -2.20
C ASP A 156 -16.24 -2.32 -1.48
N ARG A 157 -15.48 -2.31 -0.37
CA ARG A 157 -15.10 -3.51 0.38
C ARG A 157 -16.31 -4.31 0.87
N ARG A 158 -17.46 -3.66 1.06
CA ARG A 158 -18.72 -4.30 1.50
C ARG A 158 -19.30 -5.22 0.42
N ASN A 159 -18.93 -4.97 -0.84
CA ASN A 159 -19.37 -5.74 -2.00
C ASN A 159 -18.36 -6.83 -2.41
N LEU A 160 -17.18 -6.87 -1.77
CA LEU A 160 -16.16 -7.86 -2.06
C LEU A 160 -16.49 -9.16 -1.32
N THR A 161 -16.53 -10.27 -2.04
CA THR A 161 -16.79 -11.59 -1.45
C THR A 161 -15.52 -12.42 -1.43
N SER A 162 -15.40 -13.32 -0.45
CA SER A 162 -14.25 -14.22 -0.30
C SER A 162 -14.10 -15.24 -1.44
N ASN A 163 -15.08 -15.35 -2.34
CA ASN A 163 -15.08 -16.31 -3.46
C ASN A 163 -14.32 -15.82 -4.70
N GLY A 164 -13.46 -14.81 -4.60
CA GLY A 164 -12.75 -14.28 -5.76
C GLY A 164 -13.54 -13.27 -6.60
N VAL A 165 -14.86 -13.16 -6.36
CA VAL A 165 -15.75 -12.32 -7.16
C VAL A 165 -15.96 -10.97 -6.47
N GLY A 166 -15.37 -9.94 -7.08
CA GLY A 166 -15.64 -8.54 -6.75
C GLY A 166 -15.56 -7.72 -8.03
N SER A 167 -16.67 -7.12 -8.44
CA SER A 167 -16.67 -6.15 -9.54
C SER A 167 -16.40 -4.75 -8.99
N PRO A 168 -15.63 -3.92 -9.70
CA PRO A 168 -15.49 -2.52 -9.32
C PRO A 168 -16.86 -1.84 -9.35
N VAL A 169 -17.12 -0.95 -8.40
CA VAL A 169 -18.31 -0.09 -8.41
C VAL A 169 -18.22 0.94 -9.54
N HIS A 170 -17.00 1.32 -9.94
CA HIS A 170 -16.77 2.15 -11.12
C HIS A 170 -15.40 1.93 -11.76
N ILE A 171 -15.30 2.19 -13.06
CA ILE A 171 -14.06 2.13 -13.85
C ILE A 171 -13.85 3.49 -14.53
N PHE A 172 -12.75 4.18 -14.19
CA PHE A 172 -12.36 5.45 -14.78
C PHE A 172 -11.39 5.21 -15.95
N ASN A 173 -11.86 5.45 -17.17
CA ASN A 173 -11.18 5.10 -18.43
C ASN A 173 -10.70 6.34 -19.20
N ASN A 174 -9.83 7.16 -18.62
CA ASN A 174 -9.36 8.41 -19.27
C ASN A 174 -7.84 8.47 -19.51
N HIS A 175 -7.06 7.59 -18.88
CA HIS A 175 -5.64 7.45 -19.18
C HIS A 175 -5.43 6.64 -20.47
N SER A 176 -4.35 6.93 -21.18
CA SER A 176 -3.97 6.22 -22.41
C SER A 176 -2.73 5.33 -22.25
N ALA A 177 -2.18 5.24 -21.04
CA ALA A 177 -1.06 4.38 -20.67
C ALA A 177 -1.22 3.95 -19.19
N ALA A 178 -0.28 3.14 -18.70
CA ALA A 178 -0.34 2.50 -17.39
C ALA A 178 -0.52 3.52 -16.27
N VAL A 179 -1.49 3.28 -15.38
CA VAL A 179 -1.72 4.12 -14.20
C VAL A 179 -0.73 3.71 -13.12
N LEU A 180 0.13 4.66 -12.75
CA LEU A 180 1.24 4.43 -11.82
C LEU A 180 0.94 4.86 -10.38
N CYS A 181 -0.02 5.77 -10.20
CA CYS A 181 -0.37 6.25 -8.87
C CYS A 181 -1.84 6.67 -8.80
N VAL A 182 -2.47 6.35 -7.68
CA VAL A 182 -3.78 6.85 -7.26
C VAL A 182 -3.67 7.31 -5.81
N GLN A 183 -4.31 8.43 -5.47
CA GLN A 183 -4.31 8.97 -4.11
C GLN A 183 -5.64 9.67 -3.82
N TRP A 184 -6.30 9.29 -2.74
CA TRP A 184 -7.46 9.98 -2.20
C TRP A 184 -7.08 11.33 -1.62
N SER A 185 -8.04 12.27 -1.65
CA SER A 185 -7.95 13.52 -0.91
C SER A 185 -8.02 13.21 0.59
N PRO A 186 -7.09 13.73 1.40
CA PRO A 186 -7.10 13.48 2.85
C PRO A 186 -8.26 14.19 3.58
N ASP A 187 -8.90 15.16 2.93
CA ASP A 187 -9.93 16.04 3.50
C ASP A 187 -11.30 15.92 2.81
N LYS A 188 -11.39 15.21 1.68
CA LYS A 188 -12.61 15.09 0.87
C LYS A 188 -12.81 13.65 0.44
N SER A 189 -13.80 13.00 1.05
CA SER A 189 -14.07 11.58 0.84
C SER A 189 -14.39 11.19 -0.61
N SER A 190 -14.78 12.14 -1.46
CA SER A 190 -15.12 11.85 -2.85
C SER A 190 -14.05 12.12 -3.89
N ILE A 191 -13.01 12.88 -3.53
CA ILE A 191 -12.01 13.37 -4.46
C ILE A 191 -10.76 12.50 -4.41
N PHE A 192 -10.20 12.22 -5.59
CA PHE A 192 -8.91 11.55 -5.70
C PHE A 192 -8.15 12.03 -6.94
N GLY A 193 -6.84 11.82 -6.92
CA GLY A 193 -5.96 12.03 -8.07
C GLY A 193 -5.51 10.70 -8.68
N SER A 194 -5.22 10.72 -9.97
CA SER A 194 -4.53 9.63 -10.65
C SER A 194 -3.48 10.16 -11.62
N SER A 195 -2.36 9.46 -11.76
CA SER A 195 -1.31 9.77 -12.73
C SER A 195 -0.84 8.52 -13.46
N ALA A 196 -0.46 8.69 -14.72
CA ALA A 196 -0.07 7.59 -15.60
C ALA A 196 1.17 7.92 -16.44
N GLU A 197 1.72 6.90 -17.10
CA GLU A 197 2.83 7.00 -18.05
C GLU A 197 2.53 7.88 -19.27
N ASP A 198 1.26 8.22 -19.50
CA ASP A 198 0.84 9.13 -20.56
C ASP A 198 1.25 10.60 -20.30
N GLY A 199 1.80 10.88 -19.12
CA GLY A 199 2.20 12.21 -18.67
C GLY A 199 1.02 13.06 -18.20
N VAL A 200 -0.11 12.43 -17.91
CA VAL A 200 -1.35 13.09 -17.48
C VAL A 200 -1.58 12.85 -16.00
N LEU A 201 -2.00 13.91 -15.30
CA LEU A 201 -2.60 13.85 -13.98
C LEU A 201 -4.08 14.23 -14.10
N ASN A 202 -4.96 13.38 -13.56
CA ASN A 202 -6.40 13.62 -13.48
C ASN A 202 -6.82 13.80 -12.01
N ILE A 203 -7.74 14.72 -11.76
CA ILE A 203 -8.45 14.87 -10.48
C ILE A 203 -9.91 14.53 -10.70
N TRP A 204 -10.45 13.70 -9.83
CA TRP A 204 -11.77 13.10 -9.94
C TRP A 204 -12.63 13.46 -8.74
N ASP A 205 -13.94 13.39 -8.91
CA ASP A 205 -14.94 13.39 -7.86
C ASP A 205 -15.95 12.28 -8.17
N HIS A 206 -15.87 11.18 -7.42
CA HIS A 206 -16.66 9.99 -7.74
C HIS A 206 -18.17 10.19 -7.47
N ASN A 207 -18.57 11.18 -6.68
CA ASN A 207 -19.98 11.52 -6.50
C ASN A 207 -20.59 12.10 -7.79
N LYS A 208 -19.77 12.60 -8.72
CA LYS A 208 -20.21 13.20 -9.98
C LYS A 208 -20.26 12.23 -11.16
N ILE A 209 -20.04 10.95 -10.94
CA ILE A 209 -20.10 9.91 -11.98
C ILE A 209 -21.52 9.78 -12.58
N GLY A 210 -22.56 10.12 -11.81
CA GLY A 210 -23.96 10.05 -12.23
C GLY A 210 -24.66 11.40 -12.47
N GLU A 211 -23.98 12.51 -12.20
CA GLU A 211 -24.57 13.83 -12.44
C GLU A 211 -24.67 14.04 -13.96
N ARG A 212 -25.90 14.20 -14.46
CA ARG A 212 -26.17 14.64 -15.83
C ARG A 212 -25.58 16.03 -16.00
N SER A 213 -24.33 16.10 -16.39
CA SER A 213 -23.83 17.24 -17.14
C SER A 213 -24.75 17.39 -18.36
N GLY A 214 -25.16 18.63 -18.64
CA GLY A 214 -26.09 18.94 -19.73
C GLY A 214 -25.65 18.37 -21.07
N PRO A 215 -26.50 18.44 -22.12
CA PRO A 215 -26.18 17.85 -23.41
C PRO A 215 -24.87 18.45 -23.93
N ALA A 216 -23.77 17.67 -23.87
CA ALA A 216 -22.38 17.99 -24.23
C ALA A 216 -21.34 18.24 -23.10
N SER A 217 -21.31 17.49 -21.99
CA SER A 217 -19.99 17.29 -21.35
C SER A 217 -19.08 16.47 -22.26
N LYS A 218 -17.98 17.07 -22.69
CA LYS A 218 -16.92 16.40 -23.47
C LYS A 218 -15.95 15.59 -22.58
N PHE A 219 -16.17 15.55 -21.26
CA PHE A 219 -15.24 15.00 -20.29
C PHE A 219 -15.79 13.72 -19.65
N ALA A 220 -14.88 12.82 -19.27
CA ALA A 220 -15.24 11.57 -18.59
C ALA A 220 -16.05 11.85 -17.30
N PRO A 221 -17.05 11.01 -16.96
CA PRO A 221 -17.82 11.17 -15.74
C PRO A 221 -16.93 11.28 -14.50
N GLY A 222 -17.24 12.22 -13.60
CA GLY A 222 -16.45 12.47 -12.40
C GLY A 222 -15.14 13.24 -12.60
N LEU A 223 -14.67 13.50 -13.83
CA LEU A 223 -13.41 14.24 -14.05
C LEU A 223 -13.60 15.73 -13.72
N LEU A 224 -12.84 16.25 -12.75
CA LEU A 224 -12.83 17.65 -12.36
C LEU A 224 -11.74 18.46 -13.06
N PHE A 225 -10.53 17.89 -13.14
CA PHE A 225 -9.36 18.58 -13.66
C PHE A 225 -8.42 17.59 -14.33
N ARG A 226 -7.76 18.06 -15.39
CA ARG A 226 -6.74 17.30 -16.12
C ARG A 226 -5.55 18.21 -16.37
N HIS A 227 -4.38 17.79 -15.94
CA HIS A 227 -3.11 18.40 -16.30
C HIS A 227 -2.34 17.45 -17.20
N SER A 228 -1.90 17.93 -18.36
CA SER A 228 -0.93 17.22 -19.18
C SER A 228 0.40 17.91 -18.97
N GLY A 229 1.40 17.18 -18.48
CA GLY A 229 2.74 17.72 -18.29
C GLY A 229 3.27 18.34 -19.58
N HIS A 230 4.18 19.30 -19.46
CA HIS A 230 4.92 19.80 -20.62
C HIS A 230 5.85 18.68 -21.11
N ARG A 231 5.69 18.25 -22.36
CA ARG A 231 6.67 17.40 -23.05
C ARG A 231 7.83 18.23 -23.58
#